data_AF-A0A3D0M2W7-F1
#
_entry.id   AF-A0A3D0M2W7-F1
#
_cell.length_a   1.000
_cell.length_b   1.000
_cell.length_c   1.000
_cell.angle_alpha   90.00
_cell.angle_beta   90.00
_cell.angle_gamma   90.00
#
_symmetry.space_group_name_H-M   'P 1'
#
loop_
_entity.id
_entity.type
_entity.pdbx_description
1 polymer ?
#
loop_
_entity_poly.entity_id
_entity_poly.type
_entity_poly.pdbx_seq_one_letter_code
_entity_poly.pdbx_strand_id
1 'polypeptide(L)'
;MSKYPTQEQVEVLLKCYYLGKYTLAAEIMNKTPSQIKTIEENALRSIRLAYSKSYIQGKKFESETVLYDMAERSGLSVKELTEIFVAYITGGLASEDRVFWGRIRCKGDKPTAAELLDFIFMKYELDIVPFTLE
;
A
#
# COMPACT_ATOMS: atom_id res chain seq x y z
N MET A 1 6.45 14.06 10.31
CA MET A 1 6.51 12.70 9.73
C MET A 1 5.33 12.54 8.78
N SER A 2 5.59 12.16 7.53
CA SER A 2 4.52 11.89 6.56
C SER A 2 3.60 10.78 7.09
N LYS A 3 2.29 11.01 7.06
CA LYS A 3 1.27 10.08 7.62
C LYS A 3 0.72 9.12 6.56
N TYR A 4 1.30 9.11 5.36
CA TYR A 4 0.86 8.31 4.22
C TYR A 4 2.05 7.60 3.55
N PRO A 5 1.80 6.46 2.87
CA PRO A 5 2.82 5.78 2.09
C PRO A 5 3.37 6.66 0.97
N THR A 6 4.69 6.88 0.97
CA THR A 6 5.43 7.41 -0.17
C THR A 6 5.50 6.40 -1.32
N GLN A 7 5.92 6.84 -2.51
CA GLN A 7 6.18 5.94 -3.65
C GLN A 7 7.11 4.80 -3.26
N GLU A 8 8.19 5.15 -2.59
CA GLU A 8 9.20 4.21 -2.11
C GLU A 8 8.61 3.21 -1.11
N GLN A 9 7.70 3.65 -0.23
CA GLN A 9 7.00 2.77 0.69
C GLN A 9 6.09 1.77 -0.03
N VAL A 10 5.34 2.20 -1.05
CA VAL A 10 4.51 1.33 -1.88
C VAL A 10 5.38 0.34 -2.66
N GLU A 11 6.48 0.81 -3.23
CA GLU A 11 7.41 -0.03 -4.00
C GLU A 11 8.07 -1.10 -3.12
N VAL A 12 8.51 -0.74 -1.91
CA VAL A 12 9.04 -1.70 -0.92
C VAL A 12 7.99 -2.77 -0.61
N LEU A 13 6.74 -2.40 -0.35
CA LEU A 13 5.67 -3.37 -0.08
C LEU A 13 5.45 -4.33 -1.25
N LEU A 14 5.43 -3.82 -2.49
CA LEU A 14 5.26 -4.71 -3.64
C LEU A 14 6.45 -5.67 -3.78
N LYS A 15 7.69 -5.18 -3.70
CA LYS A 15 8.89 -6.02 -3.85
C LYS A 15 9.03 -7.03 -2.71
N CYS A 16 8.81 -6.64 -1.46
CA CYS A 16 8.85 -7.54 -0.31
C CYS A 16 7.82 -8.67 -0.43
N TYR A 17 6.58 -8.34 -0.81
CA TYR A 17 5.53 -9.34 -1.03
C TYR A 17 5.94 -10.39 -2.08
N TYR A 18 6.44 -9.96 -3.24
CA TYR A 18 6.71 -10.88 -4.34
C TYR A 18 7.99 -11.69 -4.16
N LEU A 19 9.03 -11.07 -3.62
CA LEU A 19 10.33 -11.72 -3.47
C LEU A 19 10.35 -12.65 -2.24
N GLY A 20 9.43 -12.45 -1.30
CA GLY A 20 9.32 -13.20 -0.05
C GLY A 20 10.55 -13.06 0.86
N LYS A 21 11.48 -12.16 0.52
CA LYS A 21 12.77 -11.97 1.19
C LYS A 21 13.18 -10.51 1.16
N TYR A 22 13.24 -9.88 2.34
CA TYR A 22 13.68 -8.50 2.50
C TYR A 22 15.10 -8.25 1.97
N THR A 23 15.97 -9.27 2.00
CA THR A 23 17.34 -9.18 1.48
C THR A 23 17.38 -9.00 -0.04
N LEU A 24 16.48 -9.66 -0.78
CA LEU A 24 16.42 -9.53 -2.24
C LEU A 24 15.78 -8.20 -2.65
N ALA A 25 14.77 -7.74 -1.91
CA ALA A 25 14.23 -6.39 -2.07
C ALA A 25 15.30 -5.33 -1.78
N ALA A 26 16.12 -5.53 -0.74
CA ALA A 26 17.22 -4.64 -0.39
C ALA A 26 18.28 -4.55 -1.48
N GLU A 27 18.67 -5.68 -2.08
CA GLU A 27 19.60 -5.74 -3.20
C GLU A 27 19.06 -4.99 -4.43
N ILE A 28 17.83 -5.27 -4.85
CA ILE A 28 17.19 -4.63 -6.01
C ILE A 28 17.02 -3.13 -5.81
N MET A 29 16.73 -2.68 -4.59
CA MET A 29 16.51 -1.27 -4.27
C MET A 29 17.78 -0.53 -3.83
N ASN A 30 18.94 -1.19 -3.87
CA ASN A 30 20.22 -0.66 -3.39
C ASN A 30 20.12 -0.05 -1.97
N LYS A 31 19.55 -0.83 -1.04
CA LYS A 31 19.33 -0.48 0.37
C LYS A 31 19.82 -1.60 1.28
N THR A 32 19.89 -1.35 2.58
CA THR A 32 20.10 -2.42 3.56
C THR A 32 18.79 -3.15 3.88
N PRO A 33 18.84 -4.43 4.28
CA PRO A 33 17.66 -5.14 4.75
C PRO A 33 16.95 -4.45 5.92
N SER A 34 17.71 -3.77 6.79
CA SER A 34 17.14 -2.99 7.90
C SER A 34 16.34 -1.77 7.42
N GLN A 35 16.84 -1.06 6.40
CA GLN A 35 16.12 0.06 5.79
C GLN A 35 14.81 -0.41 5.14
N ILE A 36 14.86 -1.50 4.37
CA ILE A 36 13.67 -2.11 3.77
C ILE A 36 12.62 -2.45 4.83
N LYS A 37 13.03 -3.14 5.90
CA LYS A 37 12.14 -3.50 7.00
C LYS A 37 11.48 -2.29 7.64
N THR A 38 12.24 -1.23 7.94
CA THR A 38 11.69 0.01 8.52
C THR A 38 10.70 0.70 7.57
N ILE A 39 11.01 0.75 6.28
CA ILE A 39 10.13 1.37 5.27
C ILE A 39 8.81 0.60 5.20
N GLU A 40 8.88 -0.73 5.14
CA GLU A 40 7.73 -1.63 5.07
C GLU A 40 6.83 -1.52 6.31
N GLU A 41 7.41 -1.59 7.52
CA GLU A 41 6.66 -1.49 8.78
C GLU A 41 5.89 -0.17 8.89
N ASN A 42 6.52 0.94 8.47
CA ASN A 42 5.89 2.25 8.46
C ASN A 42 4.74 2.33 7.45
N ALA A 43 4.91 1.71 6.28
CA ALA A 43 3.89 1.68 5.24
C ALA A 43 2.67 0.86 5.69
N LEU A 44 2.90 -0.34 6.23
CA LEU A 44 1.85 -1.20 6.79
C LEU A 44 1.10 -0.53 7.93
N ARG A 45 1.81 0.13 8.86
CA ARG A 45 1.17 0.86 9.96
C ARG A 45 0.23 1.95 9.46
N SER A 46 0.61 2.69 8.42
CA SER A 46 -0.21 3.76 7.85
C SER A 46 -1.49 3.21 7.21
N ILE A 47 -1.36 2.12 6.45
CA ILE A 47 -2.48 1.45 5.79
C ILE A 47 -3.43 0.83 6.84
N ARG A 48 -2.89 0.13 7.84
CA ARG A 48 -3.66 -0.44 8.96
C ARG A 48 -4.52 0.59 9.66
N LEU A 49 -3.94 1.73 10.02
CA LEU A 49 -4.66 2.81 10.70
C LEU A 49 -5.81 3.39 9.86
N ALA A 50 -5.68 3.38 8.52
CA ALA A 50 -6.76 3.80 7.62
C ALA A 50 -7.89 2.76 7.61
N TYR A 51 -7.57 1.48 7.41
CA TYR A 51 -8.56 0.39 7.44
C TYR A 51 -9.26 0.25 8.80
N SER A 52 -8.54 0.35 9.92
CA SER A 52 -9.14 0.32 11.27
C SER A 52 -10.11 1.48 11.51
N LYS A 53 -9.83 2.69 10.97
CA LYS A 53 -10.75 3.83 11.08
C LYS A 53 -12.05 3.55 10.33
N SER A 54 -11.95 3.08 9.09
CA SER A 54 -13.11 2.70 8.26
C SER A 54 -13.97 1.65 8.97
N TYR A 55 -13.32 0.63 9.55
CA TYR A 55 -13.97 -0.42 10.34
C TYR A 55 -14.75 0.13 11.54
N ILE A 56 -14.11 0.97 12.38
CA ILE A 56 -14.76 1.58 13.57
C ILE A 56 -15.96 2.46 13.18
N GLN A 57 -15.91 3.09 12.01
CA GLN A 57 -17.03 3.90 11.49
C GLN A 57 -18.18 3.06 10.92
N GLY A 58 -18.11 1.73 10.97
CA GLY A 58 -19.12 0.83 10.40
C GLY A 58 -19.11 0.81 8.87
N LYS A 59 -18.16 1.52 8.23
CA LYS A 59 -17.96 1.53 6.79
C LYS A 59 -16.99 0.39 6.49
N LYS A 60 -17.55 -0.82 6.38
CA LYS A 60 -16.77 -2.05 6.14
C LYS A 60 -15.91 -1.90 4.89
N PHE A 61 -14.65 -2.37 4.96
CA PHE A 61 -13.70 -2.78 3.90
C PHE A 61 -13.99 -2.41 2.43
N GLU A 62 -14.54 -1.24 2.16
CA GLU A 62 -14.70 -0.67 0.83
C GLU A 62 -13.48 0.21 0.62
N SER A 63 -12.57 -0.24 -0.24
CA SER A 63 -11.28 0.41 -0.50
C SER A 63 -11.41 1.85 -0.98
N GLU A 64 -12.52 2.21 -1.60
CA GLU A 64 -12.86 3.61 -1.87
C GLU A 64 -13.01 4.38 -0.56
N THR A 65 -13.83 3.91 0.38
CA THR A 65 -13.98 4.53 1.71
C THR A 65 -12.64 4.62 2.45
N VAL A 66 -11.80 3.60 2.37
CA VAL A 66 -10.47 3.62 3.00
C VAL A 66 -9.57 4.68 2.36
N LEU A 67 -9.66 4.88 1.04
CA LEU A 67 -8.96 5.96 0.36
C LEU A 67 -9.45 7.34 0.86
N TYR A 68 -10.76 7.52 1.11
CA TYR A 68 -11.29 8.73 1.75
C TYR A 68 -10.74 8.95 3.15
N ASP A 69 -10.73 7.91 3.99
CA ASP A 69 -10.21 8.00 5.35
C ASP A 69 -8.70 8.27 5.38
N MET A 70 -7.96 7.69 4.44
CA MET A 70 -6.54 7.94 4.26
C MET A 70 -6.28 9.38 3.81
N ALA A 71 -7.08 9.91 2.89
CA ALA A 71 -6.98 11.30 2.45
C ALA A 71 -7.22 12.27 3.62
N GLU A 72 -8.30 12.06 4.39
CA GLU A 72 -8.64 12.87 5.56
C GLU A 72 -7.51 12.86 6.61
N ARG A 73 -6.96 11.69 6.93
CA ARG A 73 -5.84 11.56 7.87
C ARG A 73 -4.54 12.21 7.39
N SER A 74 -4.38 12.29 6.07
CA SER A 74 -3.21 12.87 5.42
C SER A 74 -3.31 14.38 5.24
N GLY A 75 -4.48 14.98 5.50
CA GLY A 75 -4.75 16.38 5.20
C GLY A 75 -4.75 16.66 3.69
N LEU A 76 -4.95 15.62 2.88
CA LEU A 76 -5.04 15.71 1.42
C LEU A 76 -6.50 15.56 1.01
N SER A 77 -6.87 16.15 -0.12
CA SER A 77 -8.10 15.75 -0.78
C SER A 77 -7.97 14.34 -1.33
N VAL A 78 -9.11 13.67 -1.48
CA VAL A 78 -9.19 12.33 -2.10
C VAL A 78 -8.63 12.36 -3.51
N LYS A 79 -8.86 13.46 -4.24
CA LYS A 79 -8.34 13.67 -5.58
C LYS A 79 -6.81 13.69 -5.58
N GLU A 80 -6.19 14.48 -4.70
CA GLU A 80 -4.72 14.54 -4.59
C GLU A 80 -4.13 13.17 -4.24
N LEU A 81 -4.72 12.47 -3.25
CA LEU A 81 -4.25 11.14 -2.89
C LEU A 81 -4.41 10.13 -4.02
N THR A 82 -5.54 10.19 -4.74
CA THR A 82 -5.80 9.34 -5.91
C THR A 82 -4.78 9.62 -7.01
N GLU A 83 -4.50 10.88 -7.33
CA GLU A 83 -3.51 11.28 -8.33
C GLU A 83 -2.11 10.78 -7.96
N ILE A 84 -1.74 10.84 -6.68
CA ILE A 84 -0.49 10.27 -6.16
C ILE A 84 -0.43 8.76 -6.44
N PHE A 85 -1.46 8.01 -6.06
CA PHE A 85 -1.48 6.56 -6.30
C PHE A 85 -1.49 6.22 -7.80
N VAL A 86 -2.23 6.96 -8.63
CA VAL A 86 -2.26 6.77 -10.09
C VAL A 86 -0.88 7.06 -10.71
N ALA A 87 -0.18 8.09 -10.23
CA ALA A 87 1.18 8.38 -10.65
C ALA A 87 2.13 7.23 -10.29
N TYR A 88 2.00 6.65 -9.09
CA TYR A 88 2.78 5.49 -8.68
C TYR A 88 2.49 4.25 -9.53
N ILE A 89 1.23 3.95 -9.78
CA ILE A 89 0.80 2.84 -10.64
C ILE A 89 1.35 3.02 -12.06
N THR A 90 1.21 4.23 -12.61
CA THR A 90 1.66 4.52 -13.98
C THR A 90 3.18 4.45 -14.10
N GLY A 91 3.91 5.05 -13.16
CA GLY A 91 5.37 5.00 -13.10
C GLY A 91 5.88 3.57 -12.93
N GLY A 92 5.24 2.79 -12.05
CA GLY A 92 5.58 1.40 -11.80
C GLY A 92 5.31 0.46 -12.99
N LEU A 93 4.19 0.64 -13.69
CA LEU A 93 3.89 -0.12 -14.91
C LEU A 93 4.83 0.22 -16.07
N ALA A 94 5.43 1.43 -16.06
CA ALA A 94 6.39 1.88 -17.07
C ALA A 94 7.85 1.57 -16.71
N SER A 95 8.15 1.14 -15.48
CA SER A 95 9.52 0.86 -15.04
C SER A 95 9.96 -0.57 -15.39
N GLU A 96 11.24 -0.86 -15.14
CA GLU A 96 11.79 -2.22 -15.27
C GLU A 96 11.09 -3.21 -14.33
N ASP A 97 10.45 -2.71 -13.29
CA ASP A 97 9.68 -3.46 -12.29
C ASP A 97 8.24 -3.75 -12.72
N ARG A 98 7.84 -3.46 -13.97
CA ARG A 98 6.45 -3.64 -14.47
C ARG A 98 5.85 -5.02 -14.20
N VAL A 99 6.68 -6.06 -14.07
CA VAL A 99 6.25 -7.43 -13.76
C VAL A 99 5.61 -7.55 -12.36
N PHE A 100 6.04 -6.73 -11.41
CA PHE A 100 5.48 -6.68 -10.06
C PHE A 100 4.17 -5.90 -10.02
N TRP A 101 4.09 -4.83 -10.80
CA TRP A 101 2.90 -3.97 -10.91
C TRP A 101 1.77 -4.61 -11.71
N GLY A 102 2.07 -5.32 -12.80
CA GLY A 102 1.08 -5.96 -13.67
C GLY A 102 0.31 -7.13 -13.05
N ARG A 103 0.65 -7.51 -11.81
CA ARG A 103 -0.01 -8.62 -11.07
C ARG A 103 -1.08 -8.15 -10.09
N ILE A 104 -1.22 -6.84 -9.88
CA ILE A 104 -2.32 -6.27 -9.10
C ILE A 104 -3.62 -6.57 -9.87
N ARG A 105 -4.56 -7.26 -9.22
CA ARG A 105 -5.86 -7.57 -9.83
C ARG A 105 -6.59 -6.25 -10.11
N CYS A 106 -6.94 -6.01 -11.37
CA CYS A 106 -7.67 -4.83 -11.79
C CYS A 106 -8.82 -5.22 -12.72
N LYS A 107 -9.92 -4.47 -12.65
CA LYS A 107 -11.10 -4.68 -13.49
C LYS A 107 -10.97 -4.03 -14.88
N GLY A 108 -10.06 -3.06 -15.02
CA GLY A 108 -9.80 -2.34 -16.27
C GLY A 108 -8.35 -2.51 -16.75
N ASP A 109 -7.90 -1.61 -17.63
CA ASP A 109 -6.57 -1.68 -18.25
C ASP A 109 -5.41 -1.46 -17.27
N LYS A 110 -5.67 -0.74 -16.17
CA LYS A 110 -4.70 -0.46 -15.10
C LYS A 110 -5.40 -0.53 -13.74
N PRO A 111 -4.67 -0.90 -12.67
CA PRO A 111 -5.21 -0.82 -11.31
C PRO A 111 -5.63 0.58 -10.93
N THR A 112 -6.71 0.69 -10.15
CA THR A 112 -7.10 1.92 -9.47
C THR A 112 -6.34 2.08 -8.14
N ALA A 113 -6.38 3.28 -7.56
CA ALA A 113 -5.82 3.54 -6.23
C ALA A 113 -6.44 2.63 -5.15
N ALA A 114 -7.76 2.42 -5.22
CA ALA A 114 -8.50 1.53 -4.34
C ALA A 114 -8.07 0.05 -4.51
N GLU A 115 -7.92 -0.42 -5.74
CA GLU A 115 -7.47 -1.79 -6.03
C GLU A 115 -6.03 -2.05 -5.58
N LEU A 116 -5.14 -1.06 -5.71
CA LEU A 116 -3.78 -1.14 -5.19
C LEU A 116 -3.79 -1.23 -3.65
N LEU A 117 -4.61 -0.42 -2.98
CA LEU A 117 -4.75 -0.47 -1.51
C LEU A 117 -5.26 -1.83 -1.03
N ASP A 118 -6.31 -2.36 -1.68
CA ASP A 118 -6.82 -3.69 -1.36
C ASP A 118 -5.79 -4.78 -1.62
N PHE A 119 -5.06 -4.70 -2.72
CA PHE A 119 -4.00 -5.66 -3.00
C PHE A 119 -2.96 -5.66 -1.89
N ILE A 120 -2.45 -4.50 -1.49
CA ILE A 120 -1.47 -4.41 -0.40
C ILE A 120 -2.06 -4.93 0.90
N PHE A 121 -3.27 -4.47 1.26
CA PHE A 121 -3.93 -4.85 2.50
C PHE A 121 -4.18 -6.36 2.57
N MET A 122 -4.85 -6.95 1.58
CA MET A 122 -5.14 -8.39 1.55
C MET A 122 -3.87 -9.24 1.59
N LYS A 123 -2.79 -8.81 0.92
CA LYS A 123 -1.56 -9.60 0.85
C LYS A 123 -0.71 -9.54 2.11
N TYR A 124 -0.85 -8.48 2.90
CA TYR A 124 -0.10 -8.28 4.13
C TYR A 124 -0.91 -8.48 5.42
N GLU A 125 -2.24 -8.58 5.32
CA GLU A 125 -3.13 -8.85 6.45
C GLU A 125 -3.69 -10.27 6.50
N LEU A 126 -3.33 -11.15 5.57
CA LEU A 126 -3.69 -12.59 5.66
C LEU A 126 -3.00 -13.34 6.83
N ASP A 127 -2.25 -12.63 7.69
CA ASP A 127 -1.74 -13.10 8.99
C ASP A 127 -2.41 -12.40 10.21
N ILE A 128 -3.56 -11.73 10.05
CA ILE A 128 -4.26 -11.09 11.17
C ILE A 128 -5.37 -11.97 11.71
N VAL A 129 -5.08 -12.56 12.88
CA VAL A 129 -6.08 -12.95 13.88
C VAL A 129 -7.04 -11.77 14.07
N PRO A 130 -8.36 -11.94 13.93
CA PRO A 130 -9.32 -10.86 14.06
C PRO A 130 -9.06 -10.11 15.36
N PHE A 131 -8.99 -8.77 15.27
CA PHE A 131 -8.89 -7.87 16.42
C PHE A 131 -9.73 -8.39 17.60
N THR A 132 -9.08 -8.98 18.61
CA THR A 132 -9.68 -9.12 19.93
C THR A 132 -9.60 -7.75 20.57
N LEU A 133 -10.74 -7.08 20.63
CA LEU A 133 -10.95 -5.93 21.50
C LEU A 133 -10.87 -6.44 22.95
N GLU A 134 -9.68 -6.36 23.55
CA GLU A 134 -9.53 -6.29 25.01
C GLU A 134 -9.36 -4.83 25.43
#